data_AF-T0H621-F1
#
_entry.id   AF-T0H621-F1
#
_cell.length_a   1.000
_cell.length_b   1.000
_cell.length_c   1.000
_cell.angle_alpha   90.00
_cell.angle_beta   90.00
_cell.angle_gamma   90.00
#
_symmetry.space_group_name_H-M   'P 1'
#
loop_
_entity.id
_entity.type
_entity.pdbx_description
1 polymer ?
#
loop_
_entity_poly.entity_id
_entity_poly.type
_entity_poly.pdbx_seq_one_letter_code
_entity_poly.pdbx_strand_id
1 'polypeptide(L)'
;MPEHLRVLVEDLDRRQRAFDAEWPKVMELRRRYFVERTEAAKLEMEAAIERAQRARVDLDAAVAATFEAAGIDPDDLAEEREPVGDPFPRLSRASIVDEAPAATAYVEDHLPKAIELIERHAPNGWFEREPADLFRFSSVPDEQPVSIVKGVRLESERPKGHRLRQAMILAKDYLANDPRYDHFGGALAVTQLAQLGRRIEALRAVGGSQERIDALYSGADTDSIMFELLVAAACSAKGRAMVFVEPTSVKSPDLRCTDAFKMVVECKRSAALTVYEVDEEARMRSLFHLLRAGAMARGQFGRYEVAFSVEASAVDIADVAATCLRQRLAAHPERPLSYPWGSVAFRPMPRRVDLDDVTKAYSPIMLDEVFGWKLEMPSWDGFICQIDGPPAVAVDRVRSPVGLAWRVDAEAAITKRSRAPLGLFAKAVTQVPRGEFGLVYVAYPEGARSDVADNRTHAYMERIHQWEHDGAIRIPATFLVRQFPMPTGHGNPDMVENTVRFLSEEGGGGEWIFREYPAAIFTSKD
;
A
#
# COMPACT_ATOMS: atom_id res chain seq x y z
N MET A 1 12.03 -29.09 -36.00
CA MET A 1 11.86 -29.94 -34.81
C MET A 1 12.01 -31.39 -35.22
N PRO A 2 12.90 -32.17 -34.59
CA PRO A 2 12.98 -33.62 -34.76
C PRO A 2 11.61 -34.31 -34.63
N GLU A 3 11.37 -35.37 -35.40
CA GLU A 3 10.07 -36.06 -35.45
C GLU A 3 9.61 -36.57 -34.07
N HIS A 4 10.54 -37.04 -33.23
CA HIS A 4 10.23 -37.50 -31.87
C HIS A 4 9.75 -36.37 -30.95
N LEU A 5 10.32 -35.16 -31.06
CA LEU A 5 9.86 -33.99 -30.32
C LEU A 5 8.48 -33.53 -30.80
N ARG A 6 8.17 -33.68 -32.10
CA ARG A 6 6.83 -33.38 -32.62
C ARG A 6 5.75 -34.26 -31.99
N VAL A 7 6.02 -35.56 -31.88
CA VAL A 7 5.10 -36.52 -31.23
C VAL A 7 4.88 -36.17 -29.75
N LEU A 8 5.92 -35.73 -29.04
CA LEU A 8 5.82 -35.32 -27.64
C LEU A 8 5.01 -34.02 -27.47
N VAL A 9 5.22 -33.03 -28.33
CA VAL A 9 4.40 -31.79 -28.34
C VAL A 9 2.94 -32.11 -28.65
N GLU A 10 2.66 -33.00 -29.61
CA GLU A 10 1.29 -33.44 -29.90
C GLU A 10 0.65 -34.20 -28.72
N ASP A 11 1.42 -35.01 -27.98
CA ASP A 11 0.94 -35.67 -26.76
C ASP A 11 0.66 -34.66 -25.64
N LEU A 12 1.56 -33.69 -25.45
CA LEU A 12 1.41 -32.62 -24.48
C LEU A 12 0.14 -31.82 -24.74
N ASP A 13 -0.07 -31.37 -25.98
CA ASP A 13 -1.28 -30.67 -26.42
C ASP A 13 -2.54 -31.49 -26.15
N ARG A 14 -2.50 -32.80 -26.44
CA ARG A 14 -3.62 -33.71 -26.20
C ARG A 14 -3.96 -33.80 -24.72
N ARG A 15 -2.96 -33.91 -23.84
CA ARG A 15 -3.15 -33.99 -22.39
C ARG A 15 -3.59 -32.66 -21.78
N GLN A 16 -3.06 -31.55 -22.27
CA GLN A 16 -3.50 -30.21 -21.89
C GLN A 16 -4.99 -30.04 -22.23
N ARG A 17 -5.41 -30.40 -23.44
CA ARG A 17 -6.84 -30.38 -23.83
C ARG A 17 -7.69 -31.31 -22.97
N ALA A 18 -7.17 -32.46 -22.53
CA ALA A 18 -7.90 -33.36 -21.64
C ALA A 18 -8.13 -32.73 -20.25
N PHE A 19 -7.11 -32.08 -19.69
CA PHE A 19 -7.24 -31.32 -18.44
C PHE A 19 -8.21 -30.14 -18.60
N ASP A 20 -8.05 -29.35 -19.67
CA ASP A 20 -8.90 -28.19 -19.98
C ASP A 20 -10.37 -28.58 -20.25
N ALA A 21 -10.64 -29.82 -20.67
CA ALA A 21 -11.99 -30.34 -20.85
C ALA A 21 -12.65 -30.77 -19.53
N GLU A 22 -11.88 -31.26 -18.56
CA GLU A 22 -12.41 -31.70 -17.27
C GLU A 22 -12.54 -30.55 -16.27
N TRP A 23 -11.63 -29.56 -16.29
CA TRP A 23 -11.62 -28.47 -15.31
C TRP A 23 -12.91 -27.63 -15.30
N PRO A 24 -13.49 -27.20 -16.43
CA PRO A 24 -14.78 -26.51 -16.44
C PRO A 24 -15.93 -27.36 -15.87
N LYS A 25 -15.91 -28.69 -16.10
CA LYS A 25 -16.91 -29.62 -15.55
C LYS A 25 -16.77 -29.72 -14.04
N VAL A 26 -15.55 -29.77 -13.51
CA VAL A 26 -15.31 -29.69 -12.05
C VAL A 26 -15.94 -28.43 -11.47
N MET A 27 -15.77 -27.28 -12.13
CA MET A 27 -16.35 -26.01 -11.67
C MET A 27 -17.87 -25.97 -11.77
N GLU A 28 -18.46 -26.58 -12.78
CA GLU A 28 -19.92 -26.70 -12.92
C GLU A 28 -20.51 -27.65 -11.88
N LEU A 29 -19.96 -28.86 -11.74
CA LEU A 29 -20.42 -29.87 -10.78
C LEU A 29 -20.24 -29.40 -9.34
N ARG A 30 -19.16 -28.67 -9.04
CA ARG A 30 -18.98 -27.98 -7.74
C ARG A 30 -20.10 -27.00 -7.47
N ARG A 31 -20.44 -26.13 -8.44
CA ARG A 31 -21.55 -25.18 -8.31
C ARG A 31 -22.89 -25.90 -8.11
N ARG A 32 -23.13 -27.00 -8.84
CA ARG A 32 -24.35 -27.80 -8.71
C ARG A 32 -24.46 -28.49 -7.36
N TYR A 33 -23.42 -29.21 -6.92
CA TYR A 33 -23.39 -29.80 -5.57
C TYR A 33 -23.61 -28.74 -4.49
N PHE A 34 -23.02 -27.56 -4.67
CA PHE A 34 -23.19 -26.48 -3.72
C PHE A 34 -24.65 -26.01 -3.58
N VAL A 35 -25.39 -25.90 -4.70
CA VAL A 35 -26.80 -25.52 -4.73
C VAL A 35 -27.69 -26.64 -4.18
N GLU A 36 -27.48 -27.87 -4.64
CA GLU A 36 -28.39 -28.99 -4.37
C GLU A 36 -28.11 -29.68 -3.04
N ARG A 37 -26.84 -29.70 -2.60
CA ARG A 37 -26.35 -30.39 -1.40
C ARG A 37 -26.77 -31.85 -1.27
N THR A 38 -26.94 -32.54 -2.40
CA THR A 38 -27.30 -33.96 -2.46
C THR A 38 -26.04 -34.82 -2.54
N GLU A 39 -26.12 -36.05 -2.01
CA GLU A 39 -24.97 -36.96 -2.05
C GLU A 39 -24.64 -37.47 -3.46
N ALA A 40 -25.64 -37.51 -4.34
CA ALA A 40 -25.42 -37.77 -5.76
C ALA A 40 -24.55 -36.67 -6.42
N ALA A 41 -24.89 -35.39 -6.18
CA ALA A 41 -24.10 -34.29 -6.74
C ALA A 41 -22.68 -34.23 -6.15
N LYS A 42 -22.50 -34.63 -4.88
CA LYS A 42 -21.17 -34.78 -4.25
C LYS A 42 -20.32 -35.84 -4.95
N LEU A 43 -20.87 -37.04 -5.13
CA LEU A 43 -20.16 -38.15 -5.77
C LEU A 43 -19.77 -37.81 -7.22
N GLU A 44 -20.65 -37.15 -7.96
CA GLU A 44 -20.33 -36.68 -9.31
C GLU A 44 -19.22 -35.63 -9.33
N MET A 45 -19.27 -34.69 -8.38
CA MET A 45 -18.22 -33.68 -8.20
C MET A 45 -16.88 -34.33 -7.85
N GLU A 46 -16.84 -35.24 -6.88
CA GLU A 46 -15.63 -35.96 -6.46
C GLU A 46 -15.04 -36.77 -7.62
N ALA A 47 -15.87 -37.49 -8.37
CA ALA A 47 -15.43 -38.23 -9.55
C ALA A 47 -14.83 -37.31 -10.63
N ALA A 48 -15.39 -36.11 -10.82
CA ALA A 48 -14.82 -35.13 -11.74
C ALA A 48 -13.49 -34.55 -11.25
N ILE A 49 -13.37 -34.28 -9.95
CA ILE A 49 -12.11 -33.83 -9.34
C ILE A 49 -11.03 -34.89 -9.55
N GLU A 50 -11.34 -36.16 -9.30
CA GLU A 50 -10.41 -37.26 -9.48
C GLU A 50 -9.97 -37.42 -10.95
N ARG A 51 -10.89 -37.25 -11.91
CA ARG A 51 -10.54 -37.22 -13.34
C ARG A 51 -9.64 -36.05 -13.71
N ALA A 52 -9.93 -34.84 -13.23
CA ALA A 52 -9.09 -33.67 -13.47
C ALA A 52 -7.69 -33.81 -12.83
N GLN A 53 -7.62 -34.38 -11.63
CA GLN A 53 -6.35 -34.69 -10.96
C GLN A 53 -5.52 -35.71 -11.76
N ARG A 54 -6.15 -36.80 -12.22
CA ARG A 54 -5.47 -37.76 -13.11
C ARG A 54 -4.97 -37.09 -14.40
N ALA A 55 -5.81 -36.32 -15.08
CA ALA A 55 -5.42 -35.59 -16.28
C ALA A 55 -4.26 -34.61 -16.02
N ARG A 56 -4.21 -33.99 -14.84
CA ARG A 56 -3.10 -33.11 -14.43
C ARG A 56 -1.81 -33.87 -14.20
N VAL A 57 -1.86 -34.98 -13.46
CA VAL A 57 -0.69 -35.86 -13.25
C VAL A 57 -0.16 -36.38 -14.58
N ASP A 58 -1.05 -36.77 -15.50
CA ASP A 58 -0.68 -37.21 -16.83
C ASP A 58 -0.02 -36.09 -17.65
N LEU A 59 -0.54 -34.87 -17.57
CA LEU A 59 0.04 -33.70 -18.21
C LEU A 59 1.44 -33.40 -17.65
N ASP A 60 1.58 -33.34 -16.33
CA ASP A 60 2.85 -33.06 -15.67
C ASP A 60 3.91 -34.13 -16.02
N ALA A 61 3.51 -35.40 -16.13
CA ALA A 61 4.39 -36.47 -16.59
C ALA A 61 4.84 -36.31 -18.07
N ALA A 62 3.95 -35.84 -18.95
CA ALA A 62 4.30 -35.59 -20.35
C ALA A 62 5.19 -34.35 -20.53
N VAL A 63 4.98 -33.32 -19.70
CA VAL A 63 5.88 -32.17 -19.61
C VAL A 63 7.28 -32.65 -19.24
N ALA A 64 7.42 -33.45 -18.18
CA ALA A 64 8.71 -34.01 -17.74
C ALA A 64 9.38 -34.86 -18.85
N ALA A 65 8.64 -35.75 -19.51
CA ALA A 65 9.17 -36.57 -20.60
C ALA A 65 9.61 -35.74 -21.82
N THR A 66 8.94 -34.62 -22.08
CA THR A 66 9.31 -33.69 -23.17
C THR A 66 10.64 -33.00 -22.87
N PHE A 67 10.86 -32.57 -21.63
CA PHE A 67 12.13 -31.99 -21.19
C PHE A 67 13.27 -33.01 -21.30
N GLU A 68 13.07 -34.22 -20.74
CA GLU A 68 14.05 -35.30 -20.79
C GLU A 68 14.46 -35.65 -22.24
N ALA A 69 13.48 -35.81 -23.14
CA ALA A 69 13.74 -36.12 -24.54
C ALA A 69 14.41 -34.98 -25.32
N ALA A 70 14.15 -33.73 -24.93
CA ALA A 70 14.82 -32.57 -25.51
C ALA A 70 16.27 -32.42 -25.03
N GLY A 71 16.70 -33.21 -24.03
CA GLY A 71 17.99 -33.05 -23.37
C GLY A 71 18.10 -31.70 -22.66
N ILE A 72 16.95 -31.14 -22.28
CA ILE A 72 16.87 -29.87 -21.59
C ILE A 72 16.58 -30.21 -20.15
N ASP A 73 17.45 -29.80 -19.24
CA ASP A 73 17.13 -29.84 -17.83
C ASP A 73 15.85 -28.99 -17.63
N PRO A 74 14.78 -29.50 -16.98
CA PRO A 74 13.65 -28.67 -16.59
C PRO A 74 14.11 -27.39 -15.87
N ASP A 75 15.23 -27.45 -15.14
CA ASP A 75 15.85 -26.32 -14.46
C ASP A 75 16.57 -25.35 -15.43
N ASP A 76 16.94 -25.77 -16.65
CA ASP A 76 17.53 -24.92 -17.70
C ASP A 76 16.48 -24.18 -18.54
N LEU A 77 15.27 -24.75 -18.69
CA LEU A 77 14.11 -24.06 -19.30
C LEU A 77 13.28 -23.28 -18.28
N ALA A 78 13.47 -23.58 -17.00
CA ALA A 78 13.47 -22.55 -15.98
C ALA A 78 14.74 -21.68 -16.12
N GLU A 79 14.98 -21.09 -17.30
CA GLU A 79 15.24 -19.65 -17.28
C GLU A 79 14.04 -19.07 -16.56
N GLU A 80 14.19 -19.01 -15.24
CA GLU A 80 13.23 -18.55 -14.29
C GLU A 80 12.73 -17.23 -14.88
N ARG A 81 11.50 -17.21 -15.39
CA ARG A 81 10.64 -16.14 -14.89
C ARG A 81 10.59 -16.42 -13.40
N GLU A 82 11.65 -16.03 -12.69
CA GLU A 82 11.69 -15.97 -11.24
C GLU A 82 10.33 -15.40 -10.91
N PRO A 83 9.51 -16.09 -10.09
CA PRO A 83 8.16 -15.63 -9.80
C PRO A 83 8.28 -14.14 -9.54
N VAL A 84 7.71 -13.33 -10.43
CA VAL A 84 8.13 -11.95 -10.54
C VAL A 84 7.68 -11.24 -9.27
N GLY A 85 8.63 -10.97 -8.38
CA GLY A 85 8.42 -10.64 -6.98
C GLY A 85 9.27 -11.50 -6.03
N ASP A 86 9.45 -11.05 -4.79
CA ASP A 86 10.32 -11.72 -3.83
C ASP A 86 9.92 -13.20 -3.61
N PRO A 87 10.81 -14.20 -3.85
CA PRO A 87 10.47 -15.62 -3.68
C PRO A 87 10.07 -15.94 -2.24
N PHE A 88 10.61 -15.17 -1.28
CA PHE A 88 10.18 -15.19 0.11
C PHE A 88 9.62 -13.81 0.46
N PRO A 89 8.38 -13.70 0.97
CA PRO A 89 7.86 -12.41 1.37
C PRO A 89 8.77 -11.86 2.47
N ARG A 90 9.48 -10.76 2.19
CA ARG A 90 10.26 -10.04 3.19
C ARG A 90 9.32 -9.63 4.31
N LEU A 91 9.42 -10.25 5.48
CA LEU A 91 8.46 -9.99 6.56
C LEU A 91 8.82 -8.71 7.30
N SER A 92 10.11 -8.53 7.61
CA SER A 92 10.60 -7.41 8.39
C SER A 92 10.64 -6.11 7.59
N ARG A 93 10.22 -5.00 8.19
CA ARG A 93 10.30 -3.67 7.57
C ARG A 93 11.71 -3.34 7.08
N ALA A 94 12.74 -3.62 7.87
CA ALA A 94 14.12 -3.29 7.53
C ALA A 94 14.54 -3.92 6.20
N SER A 95 14.32 -5.23 6.04
CA SER A 95 14.60 -5.94 4.77
C SER A 95 13.82 -5.39 3.57
N ILE A 96 12.62 -4.85 3.80
CA ILE A 96 11.80 -4.29 2.73
C ILE A 96 12.37 -2.96 2.25
N VAL A 97 12.74 -2.07 3.17
CA VAL A 97 13.14 -0.70 2.83
C VAL A 97 14.59 -0.64 2.35
N ASP A 98 15.52 -1.34 3.01
CA ASP A 98 16.96 -1.22 2.73
C ASP A 98 17.36 -1.86 1.39
N GLU A 99 16.63 -2.87 0.96
CA GLU A 99 16.95 -3.67 -0.23
C GLU A 99 15.91 -3.52 -1.34
N ALA A 100 14.95 -2.59 -1.22
CA ALA A 100 14.00 -2.36 -2.30
C ALA A 100 14.63 -1.48 -3.39
N PRO A 101 14.62 -1.91 -4.67
CA PRO A 101 14.89 -0.98 -5.75
C PRO A 101 13.88 0.17 -5.68
N ALA A 102 14.32 1.41 -5.95
CA ALA A 102 13.45 2.57 -6.06
C ALA A 102 12.31 2.24 -7.02
N ALA A 103 11.11 2.03 -6.48
CA ALA A 103 10.06 1.30 -7.18
C ALA A 103 9.32 2.19 -8.19
N THR A 104 9.73 3.46 -8.28
CA THR A 104 9.14 4.53 -9.06
C THR A 104 10.06 5.06 -10.14
N ALA A 105 11.09 4.30 -10.55
CA ALA A 105 11.78 4.57 -11.79
C ALA A 105 10.73 4.81 -12.91
N TYR A 106 10.89 5.91 -13.65
CA TYR A 106 10.02 6.29 -14.77
C TYR A 106 8.62 6.84 -14.40
N VAL A 107 8.43 7.41 -13.21
CA VAL A 107 7.18 8.14 -12.89
C VAL A 107 6.86 9.19 -13.95
N GLU A 108 7.86 9.98 -14.35
CA GLU A 108 7.74 11.06 -15.34
C GLU A 108 7.33 10.55 -16.72
N ASP A 109 7.73 9.33 -17.08
CA ASP A 109 7.45 8.74 -18.40
C ASP A 109 5.99 8.28 -18.53
N HIS A 110 5.34 7.99 -17.40
CA HIS A 110 4.01 7.40 -17.36
C HIS A 110 2.94 8.37 -16.86
N LEU A 111 3.32 9.33 -16.02
CA LEU A 111 2.40 10.29 -15.43
C LEU A 111 1.64 11.15 -16.46
N PRO A 112 2.23 11.64 -17.57
CA PRO A 112 1.50 12.36 -18.60
C PRO A 112 0.34 11.55 -19.21
N LYS A 113 0.53 10.24 -19.42
CA LYS A 113 -0.50 9.35 -19.96
C LYS A 113 -1.67 9.18 -19.00
N ALA A 114 -1.38 9.07 -17.70
CA ALA A 114 -2.39 8.99 -16.66
C ALA A 114 -3.18 10.30 -16.55
N ILE A 115 -2.49 11.44 -16.61
CA ILE A 115 -3.12 12.76 -16.62
C ILE A 115 -4.06 12.88 -17.81
N GLU A 116 -3.60 12.55 -19.01
CA GLU A 116 -4.42 12.62 -20.23
C GLU A 116 -5.67 11.74 -20.12
N LEU A 117 -5.55 10.51 -19.61
CA LEU A 117 -6.68 9.62 -19.36
C LEU A 117 -7.71 10.27 -18.44
N ILE A 118 -7.28 10.74 -17.27
CA ILE A 118 -8.18 11.33 -16.28
C ILE A 118 -8.72 12.70 -16.75
N GLU A 119 -8.02 13.44 -17.59
CA GLU A 119 -8.57 14.69 -18.14
C GLU A 119 -9.63 14.44 -19.21
N ARG A 120 -9.41 13.44 -20.06
CA ARG A 120 -10.34 13.07 -21.13
C ARG A 120 -11.72 12.65 -20.61
N HIS A 121 -11.76 12.02 -19.43
CA HIS A 121 -13.01 11.54 -18.81
C HIS A 121 -13.63 12.55 -17.83
N ALA A 122 -12.94 13.66 -17.56
CA ALA A 122 -13.44 14.63 -16.59
C ALA A 122 -14.70 15.35 -17.12
N PRO A 123 -15.72 15.53 -16.27
CA PRO A 123 -16.83 16.42 -16.62
C PRO A 123 -16.33 17.85 -16.92
N ASN A 124 -16.99 18.54 -17.85
CA ASN A 124 -16.63 19.93 -18.18
C ASN A 124 -16.57 20.81 -16.93
N GLY A 125 -15.51 21.59 -16.80
CA GLY A 125 -15.33 22.50 -15.68
C GLY A 125 -15.00 21.81 -14.35
N TRP A 126 -14.72 20.49 -14.33
CA TRP A 126 -14.56 19.75 -13.07
C TRP A 126 -13.25 20.09 -12.33
N PHE A 127 -12.15 20.36 -13.04
CA PHE A 127 -10.88 20.72 -12.41
C PHE A 127 -10.87 22.16 -11.87
N GLU A 128 -11.73 23.02 -12.41
CA GLU A 128 -11.83 24.44 -12.08
C GLU A 128 -12.64 24.71 -10.79
N ARG A 129 -13.35 23.69 -10.27
CA ARG A 129 -14.23 23.84 -9.09
C ARG A 129 -13.49 24.07 -7.78
N GLU A 130 -12.26 23.59 -7.68
CA GLU A 130 -11.46 23.68 -6.46
C GLU A 130 -10.08 24.24 -6.81
N PRO A 131 -9.62 25.30 -6.13
CA PRO A 131 -8.33 25.90 -6.42
C PRO A 131 -7.18 24.98 -6.03
N ALA A 132 -6.11 24.98 -6.83
CA ALA A 132 -4.93 24.15 -6.62
C ALA A 132 -4.27 24.32 -5.25
N ASP A 133 -4.36 25.53 -4.70
CA ASP A 133 -3.76 25.85 -3.42
C ASP A 133 -4.33 24.98 -2.28
N LEU A 134 -5.58 24.49 -2.35
CA LEU A 134 -6.16 23.59 -1.33
C LEU A 134 -5.36 22.31 -1.07
N PHE A 135 -4.53 21.90 -2.04
CA PHE A 135 -3.80 20.64 -2.03
C PHE A 135 -2.28 20.84 -1.91
N ARG A 136 -1.82 22.08 -2.05
CA ARG A 136 -0.41 22.43 -1.98
C ARG A 136 0.05 22.63 -0.56
N PHE A 137 1.34 22.49 -0.35
CA PHE A 137 1.99 22.78 0.93
C PHE A 137 1.82 24.26 1.34
N SER A 138 1.65 25.17 0.38
CA SER A 138 1.36 26.60 0.60
C SER A 138 0.03 26.89 1.29
N SER A 139 -0.92 25.97 1.31
CA SER A 139 -2.19 26.18 2.03
C SER A 139 -2.08 25.98 3.53
N VAL A 140 -0.94 25.50 4.02
CA VAL A 140 -0.64 25.46 5.45
C VAL A 140 -0.48 26.93 5.88
N PRO A 141 -1.36 27.46 6.75
CA PRO A 141 -1.15 28.79 7.32
C PRO A 141 0.24 28.85 7.95
N ASP A 142 0.91 30.00 7.91
CA ASP A 142 2.27 30.18 8.45
C ASP A 142 2.42 29.70 9.92
N GLU A 143 1.30 29.64 10.65
CA GLU A 143 1.23 29.20 12.05
C GLU A 143 0.99 27.69 12.24
N GLN A 144 0.59 26.95 11.20
CA GLN A 144 0.34 25.51 11.33
C GLN A 144 1.63 24.70 11.14
N PRO A 145 1.94 23.79 12.08
CA PRO A 145 3.10 22.93 11.95
C PRO A 145 2.84 21.79 10.97
N VAL A 146 3.92 21.26 10.44
CA VAL A 146 3.92 20.05 9.62
C VAL A 146 3.95 18.86 10.56
N SER A 147 2.97 17.98 10.43
CA SER A 147 2.84 16.77 11.24
C SER A 147 2.88 15.54 10.36
N ILE A 148 3.81 14.64 10.67
CA ILE A 148 4.07 13.41 9.94
C ILE A 148 3.88 12.26 10.91
N VAL A 149 2.94 11.37 10.61
CA VAL A 149 2.68 10.15 11.38
C VAL A 149 2.86 8.98 10.44
N LYS A 150 3.75 8.06 10.75
CA LYS A 150 4.05 6.91 9.88
C LYS A 150 4.37 7.31 8.43
N GLY A 151 5.22 8.33 8.26
CA GLY A 151 5.59 8.84 6.94
C GLY A 151 4.46 9.54 6.16
N VAL A 152 3.24 9.61 6.70
CA VAL A 152 2.11 10.28 6.07
C VAL A 152 1.78 11.58 6.78
N ARG A 153 1.29 12.55 6.01
CA ARG A 153 0.75 13.81 6.53
C ARG A 153 -0.77 13.74 6.54
N LEU A 154 -1.40 14.04 7.69
CA LEU A 154 -2.84 13.87 7.86
C LEU A 154 -3.66 14.73 6.90
N GLU A 155 -3.24 15.98 6.66
CA GLU A 155 -3.93 16.87 5.72
C GLU A 155 -3.79 16.42 4.28
N SER A 156 -2.70 15.70 3.95
CA SER A 156 -2.52 15.07 2.65
C SER A 156 -3.46 13.87 2.50
N GLU A 157 -3.64 13.06 3.55
CA GLU A 157 -4.53 11.87 3.52
C GLU A 157 -6.02 12.22 3.69
N ARG A 158 -6.32 13.38 4.25
CA ARG A 158 -7.68 13.92 4.42
C ARG A 158 -7.74 15.31 3.79
N PRO A 159 -7.63 15.40 2.45
CA PRO A 159 -7.66 16.69 1.78
C PRO A 159 -8.99 17.40 2.05
N LYS A 160 -8.94 18.74 2.09
CA LYS A 160 -10.15 19.56 2.21
C LYS A 160 -11.04 19.51 0.96
N GLY A 161 -10.46 19.17 -0.18
CA GLY A 161 -11.14 19.00 -1.46
C GLY A 161 -11.20 17.55 -1.92
N HIS A 162 -11.56 17.36 -3.18
CA HIS A 162 -11.73 16.06 -3.78
C HIS A 162 -10.39 15.32 -3.94
N ARG A 163 -10.31 14.05 -3.49
CA ARG A 163 -9.08 13.23 -3.51
C ARG A 163 -8.46 13.06 -4.91
N LEU A 164 -9.28 12.82 -5.95
CA LEU A 164 -8.76 12.77 -7.34
C LEU A 164 -8.18 14.12 -7.81
N ARG A 165 -8.79 15.26 -7.44
CA ARG A 165 -8.22 16.58 -7.79
C ARG A 165 -6.87 16.77 -7.12
N GLN A 166 -6.77 16.42 -5.85
CA GLN A 166 -5.49 16.42 -5.14
C GLN A 166 -4.45 15.62 -5.93
N ALA A 167 -4.74 14.37 -6.28
CA ALA A 167 -3.79 13.52 -7.01
C ALA A 167 -3.35 14.15 -8.34
N MET A 168 -4.29 14.70 -9.11
CA MET A 168 -4.02 15.34 -10.40
C MET A 168 -3.22 16.65 -10.26
N ILE A 169 -3.47 17.44 -9.23
CA ILE A 169 -2.75 18.68 -8.96
C ILE A 169 -1.33 18.37 -8.49
N LEU A 170 -1.17 17.39 -7.58
CA LEU A 170 0.15 16.93 -7.15
C LEU A 170 0.95 16.36 -8.31
N ALA A 171 0.33 15.60 -9.22
CA ALA A 171 0.99 15.09 -10.42
C ALA A 171 1.50 16.22 -11.33
N LYS A 172 0.67 17.25 -11.57
CA LYS A 172 1.06 18.42 -12.40
C LYS A 172 2.13 19.26 -11.72
N ASP A 173 1.99 19.52 -10.42
CA ASP A 173 2.97 20.27 -9.63
C ASP A 173 4.32 19.52 -9.60
N TYR A 174 4.32 18.18 -9.53
CA TYR A 174 5.52 17.37 -9.64
C TYR A 174 6.22 17.55 -11.00
N LEU A 175 5.49 17.36 -12.11
CA LEU A 175 6.04 17.51 -13.47
C LEU A 175 6.54 18.94 -13.75
N ALA A 176 5.90 19.95 -13.16
CA ALA A 176 6.29 21.34 -13.27
C ALA A 176 7.44 21.74 -12.31
N ASN A 177 7.88 20.81 -11.45
CA ASN A 177 8.78 21.07 -10.33
C ASN A 177 8.34 22.27 -9.47
N ASP A 178 7.03 22.38 -9.20
CA ASP A 178 6.48 23.48 -8.38
C ASP A 178 7.03 23.36 -6.94
N PRO A 179 7.58 24.46 -6.37
CA PRO A 179 8.11 24.46 -5.00
C PRO A 179 7.03 24.24 -3.93
N ARG A 180 5.74 24.40 -4.27
CA ARG A 180 4.60 24.22 -3.37
C ARG A 180 4.02 22.81 -3.39
N TYR A 181 4.61 21.91 -4.19
CA TYR A 181 4.24 20.50 -4.26
C TYR A 181 4.22 19.85 -2.86
N ASP A 182 3.11 19.19 -2.51
CA ASP A 182 3.02 18.39 -1.29
C ASP A 182 3.58 16.99 -1.53
N HIS A 183 4.88 16.83 -1.29
CA HIS A 183 5.60 15.57 -1.51
C HIS A 183 5.13 14.42 -0.62
N PHE A 184 4.51 14.68 0.53
CA PHE A 184 3.96 13.60 1.37
C PHE A 184 2.71 12.98 0.75
N GLY A 185 1.77 13.80 0.26
CA GLY A 185 0.64 13.30 -0.54
C GLY A 185 1.09 12.72 -1.87
N GLY A 186 2.14 13.32 -2.44
CA GLY A 186 2.73 12.95 -3.71
C GLY A 186 3.30 11.54 -3.74
N ALA A 187 3.98 11.11 -2.68
CA ALA A 187 4.58 9.78 -2.55
C ALA A 187 3.59 8.64 -2.83
N LEU A 188 2.31 8.80 -2.48
CA LEU A 188 1.28 7.81 -2.78
C LEU A 188 0.45 8.15 -4.02
N ALA A 189 -0.02 9.40 -4.14
CA ALA A 189 -0.96 9.78 -5.19
C ALA A 189 -0.31 9.82 -6.58
N VAL A 190 0.92 10.35 -6.68
CA VAL A 190 1.62 10.47 -7.96
C VAL A 190 2.10 9.10 -8.45
N THR A 191 2.56 8.24 -7.53
CA THR A 191 3.01 6.88 -7.86
C THR A 191 1.84 6.01 -8.34
N GLN A 192 0.67 6.12 -7.70
CA GLN A 192 -0.57 5.48 -8.16
C GLN A 192 -0.97 5.91 -9.57
N LEU A 193 -0.96 7.22 -9.85
CA LEU A 193 -1.26 7.72 -11.19
C LEU A 193 -0.23 7.24 -12.22
N ALA A 194 1.06 7.25 -11.88
CA ALA A 194 2.09 6.75 -12.77
C ALA A 194 1.87 5.27 -13.14
N GLN A 195 1.50 4.41 -12.18
CA GLN A 195 1.18 3.01 -12.48
C GLN A 195 -0.07 2.84 -13.33
N LEU A 196 -1.09 3.69 -13.12
CA LEU A 196 -2.26 3.72 -13.98
C LEU A 196 -1.87 4.07 -15.42
N GLY A 197 -1.02 5.08 -15.60
CA GLY A 197 -0.51 5.50 -16.90
C GLY A 197 0.37 4.44 -17.58
N ARG A 198 1.19 3.72 -16.81
CA ARG A 198 2.01 2.60 -17.29
C ARG A 198 1.15 1.49 -17.87
N ARG A 199 0.02 1.18 -17.21
CA ARG A 199 -0.86 0.04 -17.54
C ARG A 199 -2.14 0.45 -18.29
N ILE A 200 -2.16 1.63 -18.92
CA ILE A 200 -3.35 2.18 -19.57
C ILE A 200 -3.93 1.26 -20.66
N GLU A 201 -3.09 0.63 -21.48
CA GLU A 201 -3.57 -0.27 -22.54
C GLU A 201 -4.18 -1.56 -21.97
N ALA A 202 -3.59 -2.10 -20.89
CA ALA A 202 -4.17 -3.23 -20.18
C ALA A 202 -5.51 -2.86 -19.54
N LEU A 203 -5.60 -1.68 -18.91
CA LEU A 203 -6.85 -1.19 -18.34
C LEU A 203 -7.96 -1.05 -19.39
N ARG A 204 -7.65 -0.59 -20.61
CA ARG A 204 -8.63 -0.49 -21.71
C ARG A 204 -9.21 -1.85 -22.12
N ALA A 205 -8.48 -2.95 -21.91
CA ALA A 205 -8.96 -4.29 -22.17
C ALA A 205 -9.90 -4.83 -21.06
N VAL A 206 -9.96 -4.15 -19.91
CA VAL A 206 -10.86 -4.51 -18.80
C VAL A 206 -12.27 -4.02 -19.10
N GLY A 207 -13.25 -4.94 -19.13
CA GLY A 207 -14.65 -4.58 -19.31
C GLY A 207 -15.16 -3.73 -18.14
N GLY A 208 -15.93 -2.67 -18.41
CA GLY A 208 -16.46 -1.78 -17.38
C GLY A 208 -15.44 -0.77 -16.82
N SER A 209 -14.22 -0.71 -17.36
CA SER A 209 -13.17 0.21 -16.88
C SER A 209 -13.54 1.68 -17.06
N GLN A 210 -14.28 2.01 -18.12
CA GLN A 210 -14.75 3.37 -18.40
C GLN A 210 -15.65 3.89 -17.28
N GLU A 211 -16.69 3.12 -16.96
CA GLU A 211 -17.66 3.44 -15.91
C GLU A 211 -16.96 3.54 -14.55
N ARG A 212 -15.94 2.70 -14.32
CA ARG A 212 -15.15 2.75 -13.09
C ARG A 212 -14.25 3.99 -13.02
N ILE A 213 -13.68 4.45 -14.15
CA ILE A 213 -12.97 5.74 -14.22
C ILE A 213 -13.95 6.89 -13.95
N ASP A 214 -15.13 6.87 -14.55
CA ASP A 214 -16.14 7.91 -14.36
C ASP A 214 -16.61 7.99 -12.89
N ALA A 215 -16.62 6.87 -12.17
CA ALA A 215 -16.93 6.83 -10.74
C ALA A 215 -15.91 7.60 -9.88
N LEU A 216 -14.66 7.78 -10.33
CA LEU A 216 -13.64 8.55 -9.61
C LEU A 216 -14.07 10.00 -9.35
N TYR A 217 -14.86 10.62 -10.23
CA TYR A 217 -15.27 12.03 -10.12
C TYR A 217 -16.40 12.28 -9.12
N SER A 218 -17.02 11.21 -8.60
CA SER A 218 -18.07 11.30 -7.58
C SER A 218 -17.54 11.66 -6.19
N GLY A 219 -16.26 11.37 -5.93
CA GLY A 219 -15.55 11.66 -4.69
C GLY A 219 -15.78 10.67 -3.55
N ALA A 220 -16.79 9.81 -3.64
CA ALA A 220 -16.92 8.69 -2.74
C ALA A 220 -15.83 7.64 -3.07
N ASP A 221 -15.09 7.20 -2.06
CA ASP A 221 -14.18 6.06 -2.15
C ASP A 221 -13.10 6.15 -3.25
N THR A 222 -12.65 7.35 -3.65
CA THR A 222 -11.65 7.54 -4.72
C THR A 222 -10.41 6.65 -4.55
N ASP A 223 -9.88 6.55 -3.34
CA ASP A 223 -8.70 5.72 -3.05
C ASP A 223 -8.96 4.21 -3.24
N SER A 224 -10.18 3.74 -2.96
CA SER A 224 -10.59 2.36 -3.19
C SER A 224 -10.79 2.09 -4.67
N ILE A 225 -11.48 2.99 -5.39
CA ILE A 225 -11.68 2.88 -6.84
C ILE A 225 -10.33 2.88 -7.57
N MET A 226 -9.41 3.76 -7.18
CA MET A 226 -8.05 3.79 -7.74
C MET A 226 -7.32 2.46 -7.50
N PHE A 227 -7.46 1.86 -6.31
CA PHE A 227 -6.86 0.55 -6.04
C PHE A 227 -7.44 -0.55 -6.94
N GLU A 228 -8.75 -0.60 -7.10
CA GLU A 228 -9.39 -1.58 -7.98
C GLU A 228 -8.98 -1.42 -9.45
N LEU A 229 -8.89 -0.18 -9.95
CA LEU A 229 -8.39 0.12 -11.30
C LEU A 229 -6.96 -0.41 -11.49
N LEU A 230 -6.08 -0.20 -10.50
CA LEU A 230 -4.71 -0.69 -10.53
C LEU A 230 -4.63 -2.22 -10.48
N VAL A 231 -5.43 -2.88 -9.64
CA VAL A 231 -5.51 -4.35 -9.59
C VAL A 231 -6.03 -4.91 -10.92
N ALA A 232 -7.10 -4.34 -11.47
CA ALA A 232 -7.66 -4.78 -12.74
C ALA A 232 -6.66 -4.64 -13.88
N ALA A 233 -5.98 -3.50 -13.97
CA ALA A 233 -4.96 -3.23 -14.97
C ALA A 233 -3.75 -4.17 -14.82
N ALA A 234 -3.31 -4.46 -13.59
CA ALA A 234 -2.21 -5.38 -13.32
C ALA A 234 -2.58 -6.82 -13.68
N CYS A 235 -3.79 -7.28 -13.34
CA CYS A 235 -4.29 -8.59 -13.75
C CYS A 235 -4.38 -8.70 -15.28
N SER A 236 -4.92 -7.68 -15.95
CA SER A 236 -5.01 -7.68 -17.41
C SER A 236 -3.63 -7.65 -18.07
N ALA A 237 -2.65 -6.94 -17.50
CA ALA A 237 -1.26 -6.96 -17.98
C ALA A 237 -0.60 -8.34 -17.86
N LYS A 238 -1.04 -9.19 -16.92
CA LYS A 238 -0.65 -10.61 -16.83
C LYS A 238 -1.46 -11.53 -17.77
N GLY A 239 -2.28 -10.97 -18.66
CA GLY A 239 -3.06 -11.71 -19.66
C GLY A 239 -4.43 -12.20 -19.17
N ARG A 240 -4.87 -11.79 -17.99
CA ARG A 240 -6.18 -12.17 -17.44
C ARG A 240 -7.31 -11.40 -18.11
N ALA A 241 -8.40 -12.08 -18.47
CA ALA A 241 -9.59 -11.40 -18.99
C ALA A 241 -10.42 -10.88 -17.81
N MET A 242 -10.39 -9.57 -17.56
CA MET A 242 -11.01 -8.95 -16.37
C MET A 242 -12.22 -8.09 -16.74
N VAL A 243 -13.24 -8.08 -15.88
CA VAL A 243 -14.42 -7.24 -15.99
C VAL A 243 -14.81 -6.71 -14.61
N PHE A 244 -15.12 -5.42 -14.51
CA PHE A 244 -15.72 -4.82 -13.32
C PHE A 244 -17.15 -5.32 -13.13
N VAL A 245 -17.49 -5.74 -11.91
CA VAL A 245 -18.84 -6.17 -11.59
C VAL A 245 -19.67 -4.95 -11.20
N GLU A 246 -20.85 -4.81 -11.82
CA GLU A 246 -21.76 -3.72 -11.47
C GLU A 246 -22.21 -3.83 -10.01
N PRO A 247 -22.17 -2.72 -9.24
CA PRO A 247 -22.67 -2.72 -7.87
C PRO A 247 -24.15 -3.09 -7.84
N THR A 248 -24.51 -4.10 -7.04
CA THR A 248 -25.91 -4.48 -6.81
C THR A 248 -26.31 -4.27 -5.35
N SER A 249 -27.60 -4.40 -5.04
CA SER A 249 -28.07 -4.41 -3.64
C SER A 249 -27.63 -5.67 -2.88
N VAL A 250 -27.16 -6.69 -3.59
CA VAL A 250 -26.58 -7.91 -3.04
C VAL A 250 -25.07 -7.77 -3.00
N LYS A 251 -24.41 -8.44 -2.04
CA LYS A 251 -22.95 -8.47 -1.97
C LYS A 251 -22.37 -8.99 -3.29
N SER A 252 -21.57 -8.17 -3.93
CA SER A 252 -20.87 -8.46 -5.17
C SER A 252 -19.38 -8.21 -4.98
N PRO A 253 -18.50 -9.00 -5.61
CA PRO A 253 -17.08 -8.70 -5.64
C PRO A 253 -16.83 -7.49 -6.54
N ASP A 254 -15.65 -6.88 -6.45
CA ASP A 254 -15.29 -5.73 -7.29
C ASP A 254 -15.03 -6.13 -8.77
N LEU A 255 -14.40 -7.29 -8.97
CA LEU A 255 -13.89 -7.75 -10.27
C LEU A 255 -14.22 -9.22 -10.52
N ARG A 256 -14.33 -9.57 -11.80
CA ARG A 256 -14.49 -10.95 -12.26
C ARG A 256 -13.52 -11.26 -13.40
N CYS A 257 -12.88 -12.41 -13.29
CA CYS A 257 -12.07 -13.00 -14.34
C CYS A 257 -12.96 -13.89 -15.22
N THR A 258 -13.00 -13.63 -16.53
CA THR A 258 -13.92 -14.25 -17.49
C THR A 258 -13.26 -15.25 -18.44
N ASP A 259 -11.96 -15.50 -18.28
CA ASP A 259 -11.25 -16.53 -19.02
C ASP A 259 -11.52 -17.95 -18.44
N ALA A 260 -10.65 -18.91 -18.79
CA ALA A 260 -10.76 -20.30 -18.35
C ALA A 260 -10.73 -20.45 -16.81
N PHE A 261 -10.05 -19.56 -16.09
CA PHE A 261 -10.03 -19.55 -14.62
C PHE A 261 -11.03 -18.52 -14.10
N LYS A 262 -12.28 -18.98 -14.01
CA LYS A 262 -13.39 -18.20 -13.46
C LYS A 262 -13.16 -17.94 -11.98
N MET A 263 -12.61 -16.76 -11.68
CA MET A 263 -12.38 -16.27 -10.32
C MET A 263 -12.99 -14.89 -10.16
N VAL A 264 -13.33 -14.53 -8.94
CA VAL A 264 -13.65 -13.15 -8.58
C VAL A 264 -12.48 -12.55 -7.83
N VAL A 265 -12.30 -11.24 -7.97
CA VAL A 265 -11.26 -10.50 -7.27
C VAL A 265 -11.91 -9.41 -6.45
N GLU A 266 -11.52 -9.35 -5.19
CA GLU A 266 -12.09 -8.47 -4.19
C GLU A 266 -10.98 -7.59 -3.62
N CYS A 267 -11.18 -6.28 -3.67
CA CYS A 267 -10.19 -5.28 -3.30
C CYS A 267 -10.67 -4.51 -2.06
N LYS A 268 -9.83 -4.44 -1.03
CA LYS A 268 -10.07 -3.59 0.13
C LYS A 268 -8.85 -2.78 0.48
N ARG A 269 -9.03 -1.46 0.60
CA ARG A 269 -7.97 -0.55 1.02
C ARG A 269 -8.25 -0.01 2.42
N SER A 270 -7.22 -0.03 3.26
CA SER A 270 -7.26 0.64 4.56
C SER A 270 -6.97 2.13 4.40
N ALA A 271 -7.54 2.93 5.30
CA ALA A 271 -7.03 4.27 5.55
C ALA A 271 -5.55 4.20 6.01
N ALA A 272 -4.76 5.22 5.69
CA ALA A 272 -3.36 5.34 6.08
C ALA A 272 -3.15 5.39 7.61
N LEU A 273 -4.07 6.09 8.28
CA LEU A 273 -4.09 6.26 9.73
C LEU A 273 -5.38 5.71 10.32
N THR A 274 -5.23 4.94 11.39
CA THR A 274 -6.31 4.48 12.25
C THR A 274 -6.89 5.64 13.05
N VAL A 275 -8.10 5.46 13.60
CA VAL A 275 -8.72 6.46 14.51
C VAL A 275 -7.80 6.77 15.69
N TYR A 276 -7.17 5.75 16.28
CA TYR A 276 -6.22 5.93 17.37
C TYR A 276 -5.02 6.82 16.97
N GLU A 277 -4.43 6.58 15.79
CA GLU A 277 -3.28 7.37 15.32
C GLU A 277 -3.67 8.82 15.04
N VAL A 278 -4.89 9.07 14.56
CA VAL A 278 -5.41 10.44 14.35
C VAL A 278 -5.66 11.16 15.67
N ASP A 279 -6.25 10.48 16.66
CA ASP A 279 -6.48 11.07 17.99
C ASP A 279 -5.15 11.39 18.70
N GLU A 280 -4.16 10.50 18.55
CA GLU A 280 -2.81 10.73 19.09
C GLU A 280 -2.12 11.90 18.39
N GLU A 281 -2.19 11.99 17.06
CA GLU A 281 -1.65 13.12 16.28
C GLU A 281 -2.23 14.45 16.74
N ALA A 282 -3.56 14.54 16.90
CA ALA A 282 -4.22 15.75 17.36
C ALA A 282 -3.73 16.17 18.76
N ARG A 283 -3.48 15.20 19.64
CA ARG A 283 -2.91 15.44 20.96
C ARG A 283 -1.46 15.92 20.89
N MET A 284 -0.63 15.30 20.06
CA MET A 284 0.77 15.69 19.87
C MET A 284 0.88 17.08 19.23
N ARG A 285 -0.04 17.43 18.33
CA ARG A 285 -0.15 18.79 17.78
C ARG A 285 -0.47 19.82 18.86
N SER A 286 -1.39 19.49 19.77
CA SER A 286 -1.71 20.34 20.92
C SER A 286 -0.50 20.54 21.84
N LEU A 287 0.23 19.46 22.13
CA LEU A 287 1.51 19.51 22.86
C LEU A 287 2.54 20.39 22.12
N PHE A 288 2.69 20.23 20.81
CA PHE A 288 3.63 20.99 20.00
C PHE A 288 3.34 22.49 20.04
N HIS A 289 2.07 22.91 19.98
CA HIS A 289 1.75 24.34 20.06
C HIS A 289 2.18 24.98 21.38
N LEU A 290 1.94 24.31 22.51
CA LEU A 290 2.41 24.75 23.83
C LEU A 290 3.94 24.80 23.89
N LEU A 291 4.58 23.75 23.38
CA LEU A 291 6.03 23.62 23.34
C LEU A 291 6.66 24.72 22.49
N ARG A 292 6.18 24.94 21.27
CA ARG A 292 6.69 25.97 20.36
C ARG A 292 6.54 27.36 20.96
N ALA A 293 5.35 27.72 21.46
CA ALA A 293 5.15 29.03 22.09
C ALA A 293 6.16 29.25 23.24
N GLY A 294 6.34 28.24 24.10
CA GLY A 294 7.31 28.28 25.18
C GLY A 294 8.77 28.32 24.72
N ALA A 295 9.11 27.62 23.65
CA ALA A 295 10.46 27.56 23.09
C ALA A 295 10.84 28.90 22.46
N MET A 296 9.94 29.48 21.64
CA MET A 296 10.12 30.80 21.01
C MET A 296 10.31 31.90 22.06
N ALA A 297 9.50 31.91 23.12
CA ALA A 297 9.63 32.88 24.22
C ALA A 297 10.98 32.79 24.97
N ARG A 298 11.65 31.63 24.90
CA ARG A 298 12.93 31.37 25.57
C ARG A 298 14.12 31.39 24.62
N GLY A 299 13.90 31.68 23.33
CA GLY A 299 14.94 31.56 22.29
C GLY A 299 15.52 30.15 22.18
N GLN A 300 14.71 29.12 22.43
CA GLN A 300 15.10 27.72 22.32
C GLN A 300 14.75 27.20 20.93
N PHE A 301 15.75 26.73 20.20
CA PHE A 301 15.60 26.14 18.87
C PHE A 301 16.23 24.75 18.89
N GLY A 302 15.58 23.78 18.26
CA GLY A 302 16.00 22.39 18.34
C GLY A 302 14.88 21.39 18.18
N ARG A 303 15.25 20.12 18.37
CA ARG A 303 14.32 18.98 18.36
C ARG A 303 14.12 18.45 19.77
N TYR A 304 12.87 18.36 20.20
CA TYR A 304 12.45 17.63 21.39
C TYR A 304 12.13 16.19 21.01
N GLU A 305 12.52 15.25 21.86
CA GLU A 305 12.32 13.83 21.70
C GLU A 305 11.56 13.32 22.92
N VAL A 306 10.36 12.79 22.71
CA VAL A 306 9.47 12.36 23.80
C VAL A 306 9.09 10.90 23.61
N ALA A 307 9.49 10.04 24.54
CA ALA A 307 9.08 8.63 24.55
C ALA A 307 8.13 8.38 25.73
N PHE A 308 6.87 8.08 25.45
CA PHE A 308 5.86 7.82 26.47
C PHE A 308 5.89 6.34 26.88
N SER A 309 5.96 6.06 28.18
CA SER A 309 5.79 4.70 28.73
C SER A 309 4.34 4.35 29.04
N VAL A 310 3.44 5.34 28.98
CA VAL A 310 1.99 5.21 29.11
C VAL A 310 1.32 5.75 27.84
N GLU A 311 0.02 5.49 27.65
CA GLU A 311 -0.69 6.08 26.51
C GLU A 311 -0.64 7.61 26.58
N ALA A 312 -0.40 8.28 25.43
CA ALA A 312 -0.34 9.74 25.39
C ALA A 312 -1.64 10.39 25.91
N SER A 313 -2.78 9.71 25.79
CA SER A 313 -4.07 10.15 26.32
C SER A 313 -4.11 10.29 27.85
N ALA A 314 -3.21 9.62 28.57
CA ALA A 314 -3.17 9.58 30.03
C ALA A 314 -2.30 10.67 30.68
N VAL A 315 -1.58 11.47 29.90
CA VAL A 315 -0.64 12.48 30.44
C VAL A 315 -1.15 13.90 30.25
N ASP A 316 -0.89 14.79 31.21
CA ASP A 316 -1.16 16.22 31.00
C ASP A 316 -0.13 16.82 30.03
N ILE A 317 -0.58 17.23 28.84
CA ILE A 317 0.29 17.80 27.80
C ILE A 317 0.93 19.12 28.25
N ALA A 318 0.33 19.87 29.18
CA ALA A 318 0.94 21.08 29.71
C ALA A 318 2.15 20.77 30.59
N ASP A 319 2.06 19.73 31.43
CA ASP A 319 3.20 19.26 32.22
C ASP A 319 4.31 18.68 31.33
N VAL A 320 3.95 17.90 30.30
CA VAL A 320 4.91 17.39 29.31
C VAL A 320 5.63 18.55 28.62
N ALA A 321 4.90 19.57 28.12
CA ALA A 321 5.50 20.74 27.48
C ALA A 321 6.45 21.49 28.44
N ALA A 322 6.02 21.73 29.68
CA ALA A 322 6.84 22.38 30.69
C ALA A 322 8.12 21.59 30.99
N THR A 323 8.01 20.26 31.03
CA THR A 323 9.15 19.34 31.20
C THR A 323 10.12 19.42 30.04
N CYS A 324 9.62 19.36 28.79
CA CYS A 324 10.44 19.56 27.60
C CYS A 324 11.21 20.88 27.62
N LEU A 325 10.55 21.99 27.97
CA LEU A 325 11.18 23.31 28.04
C LEU A 325 12.26 23.43 29.12
N ARG A 326 12.19 22.60 30.18
CA ARG A 326 13.20 22.51 31.23
C ARG A 326 14.39 21.62 30.83
N GLN A 327 14.21 20.69 29.88
CA GLN A 327 15.25 19.74 29.46
C GLN A 327 16.55 20.44 29.05
N ARG A 328 16.47 21.62 28.42
CA ARG A 328 17.65 22.42 28.04
C ARG A 328 18.55 22.85 29.21
N LEU A 329 18.07 22.74 30.46
CA LEU A 329 18.82 23.09 31.67
C LEU A 329 19.60 21.89 32.24
N ALA A 330 19.38 20.68 31.70
CA ALA A 330 20.16 19.51 32.05
C ALA A 330 21.61 19.68 31.60
N ALA A 331 22.56 19.03 32.28
CA ALA A 331 23.97 19.05 31.90
C ALA A 331 24.22 18.44 30.51
N HIS A 332 23.38 17.46 30.13
CA HIS A 332 23.40 16.74 28.87
C HIS A 332 21.98 16.70 28.30
N PRO A 333 21.46 17.81 27.73
CA PRO A 333 20.07 17.89 27.28
C PRO A 333 19.74 16.84 26.22
N GLU A 334 20.72 16.39 25.43
CA GLU A 334 20.60 15.36 24.42
C GLU A 334 20.40 13.94 24.97
N ARG A 335 20.68 13.73 26.26
CA ARG A 335 20.45 12.44 26.92
C ARG A 335 19.04 12.39 27.50
N PRO A 336 18.27 11.30 27.27
CA PRO A 336 16.93 11.18 27.81
C PRO A 336 16.92 11.25 29.35
N LEU A 337 16.12 12.15 29.91
CA LEU A 337 15.76 12.15 31.32
C LEU A 337 14.43 11.43 31.51
N SER A 338 14.34 10.57 32.53
CA SER A 338 13.15 9.77 32.82
C SER A 338 12.19 10.48 33.77
N TYR A 339 10.90 10.29 33.52
CA TYR A 339 9.76 10.80 34.25
C TYR A 339 8.73 9.67 34.44
N PRO A 340 7.78 9.78 35.38
CA PRO A 340 6.81 8.72 35.62
C PRO A 340 6.01 8.28 34.37
N TRP A 341 5.80 9.19 33.42
CA TRP A 341 5.04 8.95 32.20
C TRP A 341 5.90 8.62 30.97
N GLY A 342 7.23 8.71 31.06
CA GLY A 342 8.09 8.57 29.88
C GLY A 342 9.47 9.18 30.03
N SER A 343 10.04 9.62 28.92
CA SER A 343 11.35 10.28 28.89
C SER A 343 11.39 11.43 27.89
N VAL A 344 12.30 12.38 28.14
CA VAL A 344 12.50 13.54 27.29
C VAL A 344 13.97 13.76 27.00
N ALA A 345 14.32 14.03 25.75
CA ALA A 345 15.60 14.59 25.34
C ALA A 345 15.38 15.85 24.49
N PHE A 346 16.42 16.69 24.40
CA PHE A 346 16.43 17.91 23.60
C PHE A 346 17.76 18.03 22.86
N ARG A 347 17.67 18.13 21.54
CA ARG A 347 18.82 18.39 20.66
C ARG A 347 18.84 19.85 20.27
N PRO A 348 19.71 20.68 20.87
CA PRO A 348 19.77 22.11 20.58
C PRO A 348 20.23 22.33 19.14
N MET A 349 19.69 23.36 18.50
CA MET A 349 20.05 23.81 17.15
C MET A 349 20.29 25.32 17.14
N PRO A 350 21.12 25.83 16.22
CA PRO A 350 21.24 27.26 16.05
C PRO A 350 19.91 27.86 15.57
N ARG A 351 19.69 29.14 15.88
CA ARG A 351 18.52 29.89 15.39
C ARG A 351 18.44 29.92 13.86
N ARG A 352 19.58 29.79 13.18
CA ARG A 352 19.70 29.75 11.72
C ARG A 352 20.54 28.55 11.35
N VAL A 353 20.00 27.72 10.47
CA VAL A 353 20.70 26.57 9.87
C VAL A 353 20.80 26.89 8.38
N ASP A 354 22.02 26.99 7.87
CA ASP A 354 22.27 27.04 6.42
C ASP A 354 22.21 25.59 5.91
N LEU A 355 21.48 25.38 4.81
CA LEU A 355 21.36 24.07 4.16
C LEU A 355 22.48 23.91 3.13
N ASP A 356 22.86 22.66 2.86
CA ASP A 356 23.92 22.39 1.87
C ASP A 356 23.45 22.73 0.46
N ASP A 357 22.15 22.54 0.18
CA ASP A 357 21.51 22.84 -1.10
C ASP A 357 20.18 23.60 -0.93
N VAL A 358 19.76 24.28 -2.00
CA VAL A 358 18.40 24.84 -2.09
C VAL A 358 17.41 23.70 -2.23
N THR A 359 16.47 23.57 -1.30
CA THR A 359 15.52 22.46 -1.27
C THR A 359 14.09 22.93 -1.03
N LYS A 360 13.08 22.08 -1.31
CA LYS A 360 11.69 22.40 -0.94
C LYS A 360 11.57 22.40 0.59
N ALA A 361 10.81 23.34 1.14
CA ALA A 361 10.52 23.37 2.57
C ALA A 361 9.93 22.03 3.04
N TYR A 362 10.46 21.51 4.15
CA TYR A 362 10.06 20.22 4.73
C TYR A 362 10.27 19.00 3.80
N SER A 363 11.08 19.14 2.75
CA SER A 363 11.59 17.99 1.99
C SER A 363 12.34 17.00 2.89
N PRO A 364 12.44 15.72 2.50
CA PRO A 364 13.24 14.73 3.20
C PRO A 364 14.68 15.20 3.49
N ILE A 365 15.36 15.82 2.52
CA ILE A 365 16.71 16.40 2.71
C ILE A 365 16.70 17.45 3.82
N MET A 366 15.78 18.43 3.78
CA MET A 366 15.70 19.46 4.80
C MET A 366 15.39 18.88 6.19
N LEU A 367 14.50 17.90 6.27
CA LEU A 367 14.14 17.25 7.52
C LEU A 367 15.32 16.48 8.13
N ASP A 368 16.15 15.83 7.29
CA ASP A 368 17.36 15.16 7.77
C ASP A 368 18.46 16.16 8.16
N GLU A 369 18.77 17.13 7.31
CA GLU A 369 19.82 18.14 7.60
C GLU A 369 19.50 18.98 8.85
N VAL A 370 18.26 19.46 8.96
CA VAL A 370 17.86 20.35 10.05
C VAL A 370 17.53 19.56 11.29
N PHE A 371 16.71 18.52 11.16
CA PHE A 371 16.14 17.84 12.32
C PHE A 371 16.72 16.46 12.57
N GLY A 372 17.56 15.90 11.70
CA GLY A 372 17.99 14.50 11.76
C GLY A 372 16.82 13.52 11.65
N TRP A 373 15.78 13.88 10.90
CA TRP A 373 14.56 13.09 10.73
C TRP A 373 14.58 12.34 9.39
N LYS A 374 14.61 11.00 9.45
CA LYS A 374 14.62 10.10 8.29
C LYS A 374 13.30 9.34 8.18
N LEU A 375 12.73 9.33 6.99
CA LEU A 375 11.42 8.69 6.72
C LEU A 375 11.51 7.17 6.51
N GLU A 376 12.66 6.67 6.06
CA GLU A 376 12.87 5.26 5.68
C GLU A 376 12.79 4.32 6.90
N MET A 377 13.48 4.69 7.99
CA MET A 377 13.58 3.90 9.22
C MET A 377 13.18 4.72 10.45
N PRO A 378 11.88 4.98 10.63
CA PRO A 378 11.42 5.77 11.76
C PRO A 378 11.61 4.97 13.05
N SER A 379 12.42 5.51 13.98
CA SER A 379 12.49 5.05 15.37
C SER A 379 11.40 5.67 16.25
N TRP A 380 10.50 6.44 15.62
CA TRP A 380 9.50 7.29 16.22
C TRP A 380 8.14 7.04 15.55
N ASP A 381 7.05 7.22 16.30
CA ASP A 381 5.69 7.05 15.77
C ASP A 381 5.26 8.25 14.90
N GLY A 382 5.84 9.43 15.17
CA GLY A 382 5.66 10.61 14.34
C GLY A 382 6.60 11.76 14.68
N PHE A 383 6.48 12.81 13.87
CA PHE A 383 7.26 14.03 13.95
C PHE A 383 6.41 15.26 13.61
N ILE A 384 6.45 16.28 14.48
CA ILE A 384 5.84 17.58 14.22
C ILE A 384 6.94 18.63 14.22
N CYS A 385 6.98 19.49 13.22
CA CYS A 385 7.94 20.59 13.18
C CYS A 385 7.37 21.86 12.57
N GLN A 386 8.06 22.95 12.86
CA GLN A 386 7.78 24.25 12.27
C GLN A 386 9.08 25.06 12.18
N ILE A 387 9.17 25.86 11.12
CA ILE A 387 10.22 26.84 10.88
C ILE A 387 9.60 28.22 10.69
N ASP A 388 10.36 29.29 10.89
CA ASP A 388 9.91 30.65 10.57
C ASP A 388 10.00 30.90 9.05
N GLY A 389 8.93 31.42 8.47
CA GLY A 389 8.81 31.75 7.06
C GLY A 389 7.66 31.00 6.38
N PRO A 390 7.25 31.43 5.18
CA PRO A 390 6.16 30.76 4.48
C PRO A 390 6.56 29.32 4.12
N PRO A 391 5.67 28.33 4.31
CA PRO A 391 5.99 26.91 4.15
C PRO A 391 6.20 26.45 2.69
N ALA A 392 6.14 27.34 1.70
CA ALA A 392 5.93 26.98 0.30
C ALA A 392 7.01 27.45 -0.67
N VAL A 393 8.23 27.62 -0.17
CA VAL A 393 9.34 28.16 -0.95
C VAL A 393 10.49 27.15 -0.97
N ALA A 394 11.29 27.26 -2.01
CA ALA A 394 12.64 26.76 -1.96
C ALA A 394 13.39 27.47 -0.81
N VAL A 395 14.06 26.70 0.04
CA VAL A 395 14.80 27.15 1.21
C VAL A 395 16.26 26.75 1.08
N ASP A 396 17.15 27.70 1.32
CA ASP A 396 18.60 27.52 1.50
C ASP A 396 19.01 27.76 2.96
N ARG A 397 18.08 28.28 3.77
CA ARG A 397 18.29 28.62 5.17
C ARG A 397 17.01 28.46 5.96
N VAL A 398 17.11 27.72 7.06
CA VAL A 398 16.02 27.52 8.02
C VAL A 398 16.19 28.44 9.23
N ARG A 399 15.09 29.04 9.68
CA ARG A 399 15.05 29.97 10.81
C ARG A 399 14.16 29.44 11.93
N SER A 400 14.64 29.61 13.16
CA SER A 400 13.95 29.26 14.40
C SER A 400 13.36 27.83 14.39
N PRO A 401 14.14 26.79 14.04
CA PRO A 401 13.61 25.44 13.92
C PRO A 401 13.12 24.92 15.28
N VAL A 402 11.89 24.41 15.32
CA VAL A 402 11.34 23.69 16.47
C VAL A 402 10.72 22.39 15.98
N GLY A 403 11.20 21.26 16.50
CA GLY A 403 10.69 19.93 16.19
C GLY A 403 10.30 19.14 17.44
N LEU A 404 9.36 18.22 17.30
CA LEU A 404 8.92 17.25 18.29
C LEU A 404 8.84 15.88 17.62
N ALA A 405 9.77 14.99 17.94
CA ALA A 405 9.66 13.57 17.64
C ALA A 405 9.03 12.86 18.83
N TRP A 406 8.07 11.97 18.59
CA TRP A 406 7.44 11.22 19.66
C TRP A 406 7.29 9.74 19.34
N ARG A 407 7.28 8.93 20.39
CA ARG A 407 6.88 7.52 20.34
C ARG A 407 6.13 7.13 21.59
N VAL A 408 5.24 6.16 21.47
CA VAL A 408 4.46 5.62 22.58
C VAL A 408 4.82 4.14 22.72
N ASP A 409 5.54 3.82 23.78
CA ASP A 409 6.02 2.47 24.11
C ASP A 409 5.02 1.71 25.01
N ALA A 410 3.87 2.30 25.32
CA ALA A 410 2.80 1.64 26.05
C ALA A 410 2.24 0.45 25.26
N GLU A 411 2.16 -0.72 25.89
CA GLU A 411 1.67 -1.96 25.27
C GLU A 411 0.28 -1.80 24.65
N ALA A 412 -0.61 -1.06 25.31
CA ALA A 412 -1.96 -0.77 24.79
C ALA A 412 -1.91 0.03 23.48
N ALA A 413 -0.99 0.99 23.36
CA ALA A 413 -0.80 1.79 22.14
C ALA A 413 -0.22 0.95 21.01
N ILE A 414 0.83 0.16 21.31
CA ILE A 414 1.43 -0.78 20.35
C ILE A 414 0.35 -1.74 19.84
N THR A 415 -0.44 -2.33 20.74
CA THR A 415 -1.54 -3.24 20.38
C THR A 415 -2.58 -2.55 19.48
N LYS A 416 -3.00 -1.32 19.80
CA LYS A 416 -3.96 -0.55 19.00
C LYS A 416 -3.41 -0.21 17.61
N ARG A 417 -2.12 0.14 17.50
CA ARG A 417 -1.41 0.40 16.24
C ARG A 417 -1.20 -0.86 15.42
N SER A 418 -0.77 -1.94 16.05
CA SER A 418 -0.51 -3.23 15.39
C SER A 418 -1.78 -4.02 15.05
N ARG A 419 -2.98 -3.46 15.27
CA ARG A 419 -4.23 -4.09 14.81
C ARG A 419 -4.16 -4.31 13.29
N ALA A 420 -4.01 -5.57 12.92
CA ALA A 420 -4.04 -6.03 11.55
C ALA A 420 -5.36 -5.65 10.86
N PRO A 421 -5.36 -5.40 9.52
CA PRO A 421 -6.55 -5.04 8.75
C PRO A 421 -7.53 -6.21 8.54
N LEU A 422 -7.72 -7.05 9.56
CA LEU A 422 -8.57 -8.25 9.51
C LEU A 422 -10.04 -7.91 9.30
N GLY A 423 -10.49 -6.75 9.81
CA GLY A 423 -11.83 -6.27 9.53
C GLY A 423 -12.06 -6.01 8.04
N LEU A 424 -11.01 -5.66 7.28
CA LEU A 424 -11.09 -5.51 5.83
C LEU A 424 -11.09 -6.87 5.13
N PHE A 425 -10.22 -7.79 5.57
CA PHE A 425 -10.22 -9.16 5.06
C PHE A 425 -11.58 -9.85 5.27
N ALA A 426 -12.14 -9.77 6.48
CA ALA A 426 -13.46 -10.29 6.80
C ALA A 426 -14.55 -9.74 5.88
N LYS A 427 -14.54 -8.43 5.63
CA LYS A 427 -15.48 -7.78 4.72
C LYS A 427 -15.31 -8.32 3.29
N ALA A 428 -14.08 -8.37 2.80
CA ALA A 428 -13.74 -8.89 1.48
C ALA A 428 -14.23 -10.33 1.28
N VAL A 429 -13.91 -11.22 2.23
CA VAL A 429 -14.35 -12.63 2.21
C VAL A 429 -15.86 -12.74 2.02
N THR A 430 -16.64 -11.89 2.71
CA THR A 430 -18.10 -11.94 2.60
C THR A 430 -18.67 -11.38 1.29
N GLN A 431 -17.87 -10.69 0.48
CA GLN A 431 -18.24 -10.20 -0.85
C GLN A 431 -18.00 -11.24 -1.96
N VAL A 432 -17.23 -12.29 -1.66
CA VAL A 432 -17.07 -13.45 -2.56
C VAL A 432 -18.39 -14.24 -2.61
N PRO A 433 -19.00 -14.42 -3.80
CA PRO A 433 -20.22 -15.19 -3.94
C PRO A 433 -20.02 -16.66 -3.55
N ARG A 434 -21.05 -17.25 -2.95
CA ARG A 434 -21.06 -18.67 -2.60
C ARG A 434 -20.93 -19.53 -3.87
N GLY A 435 -20.05 -20.53 -3.85
CA GLY A 435 -19.76 -21.42 -4.97
C GLY A 435 -18.72 -20.88 -5.98
N GLU A 436 -18.17 -19.68 -5.76
CA GLU A 436 -17.12 -19.09 -6.58
C GLU A 436 -15.76 -19.09 -5.85
N PHE A 437 -14.68 -19.00 -6.62
CA PHE A 437 -13.32 -18.81 -6.11
C PHE A 437 -13.00 -17.32 -6.06
N GLY A 438 -12.62 -16.82 -4.89
CA GLY A 438 -12.29 -15.41 -4.68
C GLY A 438 -10.82 -15.19 -4.37
N LEU A 439 -10.17 -14.26 -5.07
CA LEU A 439 -8.89 -13.70 -4.65
C LEU A 439 -9.16 -12.43 -3.86
N VAL A 440 -8.50 -12.29 -2.72
CA VAL A 440 -8.65 -11.11 -1.86
C VAL A 440 -7.36 -10.30 -1.88
N TYR A 441 -7.46 -9.03 -2.27
CA TYR A 441 -6.40 -8.04 -2.20
C TYR A 441 -6.69 -7.03 -1.10
N VAL A 442 -5.83 -6.97 -0.08
CA VAL A 442 -5.91 -5.98 0.99
C VAL A 442 -4.71 -5.06 0.92
N ALA A 443 -4.92 -3.78 0.61
CA ALA A 443 -3.87 -2.77 0.58
C ALA A 443 -3.90 -1.86 1.80
N TYR A 444 -2.74 -1.51 2.35
CA TYR A 444 -2.66 -0.47 3.38
C TYR A 444 -1.31 0.27 3.36
N PRO A 445 -1.31 1.58 3.67
CA PRO A 445 -0.09 2.31 3.95
C PRO A 445 0.55 1.87 5.27
N GLU A 446 1.81 1.49 5.20
CA GLU A 446 2.70 1.13 6.29
C GLU A 446 3.86 2.12 6.39
N GLY A 447 3.94 2.81 7.50
CA GLY A 447 5.05 3.70 7.82
C GLY A 447 5.42 3.66 9.29
N ALA A 448 4.86 2.70 10.04
CA ALA A 448 5.21 2.56 11.44
C ALA A 448 6.66 2.10 11.61
N ARG A 449 7.20 2.38 12.80
CA ARG A 449 8.45 1.78 13.27
C ARG A 449 8.42 0.26 13.14
N SER A 450 9.59 -0.33 12.94
CA SER A 450 9.73 -1.73 12.52
C SER A 450 9.01 -2.71 13.43
N ASP A 451 9.13 -2.57 14.75
CA ASP A 451 8.45 -3.41 15.73
C ASP A 451 6.91 -3.38 15.58
N VAL A 452 6.31 -2.22 15.38
CA VAL A 452 4.85 -2.09 15.18
C VAL A 452 4.42 -2.70 13.84
N ALA A 453 5.17 -2.43 12.77
CA ALA A 453 4.90 -2.94 11.42
C ALA A 453 5.04 -4.47 11.33
N ASP A 454 6.09 -5.00 11.94
CA ASP A 454 6.39 -6.44 11.97
C ASP A 454 5.35 -7.16 12.82
N ASN A 455 5.01 -6.64 14.02
CA ASN A 455 3.93 -7.18 14.86
C ASN A 455 2.57 -7.17 14.13
N ARG A 456 2.27 -6.11 13.37
CA ARG A 456 1.04 -6.04 12.58
C ARG A 456 1.00 -7.13 11.51
N THR A 457 2.13 -7.35 10.83
CA THR A 457 2.27 -8.37 9.80
C THR A 457 2.10 -9.76 10.41
N HIS A 458 2.82 -10.07 11.49
CA HIS A 458 2.70 -11.34 12.22
C HIS A 458 1.27 -11.57 12.71
N ALA A 459 0.63 -10.57 13.34
CA ALA A 459 -0.74 -10.68 13.79
C ALA A 459 -1.75 -10.93 12.65
N TYR A 460 -1.47 -10.41 11.45
CA TYR A 460 -2.27 -10.73 10.25
C TYR A 460 -2.05 -12.18 9.82
N MET A 461 -0.79 -12.62 9.73
CA MET A 461 -0.41 -13.99 9.34
C MET A 461 -1.04 -15.03 10.28
N GLU A 462 -0.92 -14.85 11.59
CA GLU A 462 -1.49 -15.79 12.56
C GLU A 462 -3.02 -15.90 12.45
N ARG A 463 -3.68 -14.76 12.25
CA ARG A 463 -5.15 -14.71 12.27
C ARG A 463 -5.80 -15.07 10.95
N ILE A 464 -5.11 -14.90 9.80
CA ILE A 464 -5.67 -15.34 8.52
C ILE A 464 -5.78 -16.86 8.45
N HIS A 465 -4.85 -17.60 9.06
CA HIS A 465 -4.92 -19.06 9.18
C HIS A 465 -6.01 -19.56 10.12
N GLN A 466 -6.44 -18.73 11.07
CA GLN A 466 -7.53 -19.03 12.00
C GLN A 466 -8.90 -18.61 11.44
N TRP A 467 -8.93 -17.97 10.28
CA TRP A 467 -10.16 -17.38 9.77
C TRP A 467 -11.05 -18.43 9.12
N GLU A 468 -12.12 -18.81 9.83
CA GLU A 468 -13.18 -19.64 9.28
C GLU A 468 -14.08 -18.80 8.38
N HIS A 469 -14.30 -19.27 7.15
CA HIS A 469 -15.37 -18.79 6.29
C HIS A 469 -16.36 -19.92 6.02
N ASP A 470 -17.57 -19.56 5.58
CA ASP A 470 -18.53 -20.55 5.10
C ASP A 470 -17.84 -21.45 4.06
N GLY A 471 -17.91 -22.78 4.20
CA GLY A 471 -17.29 -23.73 3.25
C GLY A 471 -17.84 -23.58 1.81
N ALA A 472 -18.91 -22.83 1.66
CA ALA A 472 -19.42 -22.31 0.40
C ALA A 472 -18.49 -21.35 -0.35
N ILE A 473 -17.69 -20.59 0.39
CA ILE A 473 -16.78 -19.57 -0.11
C ILE A 473 -15.41 -20.23 -0.22
N ARG A 474 -14.69 -20.01 -1.32
CA ARG A 474 -13.33 -20.54 -1.48
C ARG A 474 -12.39 -19.41 -1.80
N ILE A 475 -11.42 -19.17 -0.93
CA ILE A 475 -10.40 -18.14 -1.10
C ILE A 475 -9.06 -18.83 -1.25
N PRO A 476 -8.65 -19.22 -2.47
CA PRO A 476 -7.43 -19.98 -2.65
C PRO A 476 -6.17 -19.15 -2.37
N ALA A 477 -6.24 -17.82 -2.51
CA ALA A 477 -5.15 -16.95 -2.14
C ALA A 477 -5.60 -15.56 -1.67
N THR A 478 -4.77 -14.95 -0.82
CA THR A 478 -4.90 -13.58 -0.34
C THR A 478 -3.59 -12.82 -0.52
N PHE A 479 -3.68 -11.56 -0.92
CA PHE A 479 -2.57 -10.66 -1.17
C PHE A 479 -2.65 -9.48 -0.19
N LEU A 480 -1.72 -9.41 0.75
CA LEU A 480 -1.58 -8.28 1.66
C LEU A 480 -0.54 -7.32 1.09
N VAL A 481 -1.03 -6.27 0.43
CA VAL A 481 -0.23 -5.27 -0.29
C VAL A 481 0.15 -4.14 0.67
N ARG A 482 1.38 -4.17 1.17
CA ARG A 482 1.94 -3.14 2.06
C ARG A 482 2.58 -2.04 1.23
N GLN A 483 2.12 -0.81 1.42
CA GLN A 483 2.63 0.37 0.74
C GLN A 483 3.47 1.18 1.71
N PHE A 484 4.67 1.57 1.33
CA PHE A 484 5.56 2.41 2.14
C PHE A 484 5.79 3.71 1.37
N PRO A 485 4.88 4.71 1.48
CA PRO A 485 5.07 6.00 0.83
C PRO A 485 6.27 6.69 1.45
N MET A 486 7.27 7.03 0.64
CA MET A 486 8.53 7.58 1.09
C MET A 486 8.96 8.66 0.10
N PRO A 487 8.60 9.94 0.29
CA PRO A 487 9.22 10.97 -0.52
C PRO A 487 10.73 10.95 -0.29
N THR A 488 11.52 11.10 -1.35
CA THR A 488 12.99 11.05 -1.31
C THR A 488 13.60 12.37 -1.76
N GLY A 489 14.86 12.61 -1.39
CA GLY A 489 15.62 13.79 -1.85
C GLY A 489 14.90 15.13 -1.58
N HIS A 490 14.72 15.92 -2.64
CA HIS A 490 14.00 17.20 -2.60
C HIS A 490 12.46 17.07 -2.56
N GLY A 491 11.95 15.87 -2.27
CA GLY A 491 10.54 15.55 -2.28
C GLY A 491 10.10 14.83 -3.57
N ASN A 492 10.94 14.00 -4.16
CA ASN A 492 10.52 13.13 -5.27
C ASN A 492 9.52 12.09 -4.76
N PRO A 493 8.45 11.79 -5.52
CA PRO A 493 7.49 10.77 -5.15
C PRO A 493 8.15 9.39 -5.28
N ASP A 494 8.28 8.71 -4.16
CA ASP A 494 8.69 7.31 -4.13
C ASP A 494 7.81 6.54 -3.16
N MET A 495 7.68 5.25 -3.42
CA MET A 495 6.89 4.33 -2.63
C MET A 495 7.42 2.93 -2.82
N VAL A 496 7.77 2.27 -1.73
CA VAL A 496 8.10 0.84 -1.76
C VAL A 496 6.82 0.03 -1.59
N GLU A 497 6.67 -1.01 -2.39
CA GLU A 497 5.60 -1.99 -2.24
C GLU A 497 6.18 -3.34 -1.83
N ASN A 498 5.48 -3.98 -0.90
CA ASN A 498 5.72 -5.37 -0.58
C ASN A 498 4.41 -6.11 -0.37
N THR A 499 4.25 -7.21 -1.11
CA THR A 499 3.03 -8.02 -1.06
C THR A 499 3.30 -9.35 -0.38
N VAL A 500 2.68 -9.56 0.78
CA VAL A 500 2.68 -10.85 1.44
C VAL A 500 1.57 -11.70 0.85
N ARG A 501 1.93 -12.90 0.39
CA ARG A 501 1.05 -13.81 -0.32
C ARG A 501 0.68 -14.96 0.62
N PHE A 502 -0.61 -15.22 0.75
CA PHE A 502 -1.14 -16.30 1.58
C PHE A 502 -1.86 -17.30 0.69
N LEU A 503 -1.47 -18.57 0.77
CA LEU A 503 -2.22 -19.68 0.18
C LEU A 503 -3.16 -20.25 1.23
N SER A 504 -4.38 -20.57 0.80
CA SER A 504 -5.31 -21.36 1.61
C SER A 504 -5.17 -22.82 1.24
N GLU A 505 -4.78 -23.65 2.22
CA GLU A 505 -4.78 -25.11 2.08
C GLU A 505 -6.20 -25.63 1.78
N GLU A 506 -7.21 -25.07 2.45
CA GLU A 506 -8.63 -25.45 2.29
C GLU A 506 -9.26 -24.90 1.00
N GLY A 507 -8.80 -23.73 0.55
CA GLY A 507 -9.26 -23.06 -0.65
C GLY A 507 -8.85 -23.76 -1.95
N GLY A 508 -7.96 -24.76 -1.87
CA GLY A 508 -7.40 -25.47 -3.02
C GLY A 508 -6.47 -24.60 -3.87
N GLY A 509 -5.81 -23.62 -3.24
CA GLY A 509 -4.83 -22.78 -3.90
C GLY A 509 -3.54 -23.53 -4.21
N GLY A 510 -2.94 -23.25 -5.36
CA GLY A 510 -1.59 -23.68 -5.69
C GLY A 510 -0.71 -22.47 -6.00
N GLU A 511 0.60 -22.64 -5.92
CA GLU A 511 1.58 -21.57 -6.20
C GLU A 511 1.42 -20.95 -7.60
N TRP A 512 0.83 -21.69 -8.54
CA TRP A 512 0.49 -21.20 -9.88
C TRP A 512 -0.33 -19.90 -9.85
N ILE A 513 -1.17 -19.69 -8.82
CA ILE A 513 -1.97 -18.47 -8.67
C ILE A 513 -1.06 -17.24 -8.63
N PHE A 514 0.10 -17.33 -7.99
CA PHE A 514 1.03 -16.21 -7.89
C PHE A 514 1.82 -15.93 -9.17
N ARG A 515 1.78 -16.85 -10.14
CA ARG A 515 2.33 -16.64 -11.49
C ARG A 515 1.30 -15.94 -12.38
N GLU A 516 0.03 -16.29 -12.21
CA GLU A 516 -1.09 -15.79 -13.01
C GLU A 516 -1.64 -14.45 -12.53
N TYR A 517 -1.50 -14.14 -11.24
CA TYR A 517 -2.03 -12.92 -10.63
C TYR A 517 -0.91 -12.05 -10.05
N PRO A 518 -0.99 -10.72 -10.23
CA PRO A 518 0.08 -9.81 -9.89
C PRO A 518 0.26 -9.68 -8.38
N ALA A 519 1.53 -9.67 -7.95
CA ALA A 519 1.91 -9.29 -6.60
C ALA A 519 2.23 -7.79 -6.50
N ALA A 520 2.73 -7.16 -7.58
CA ALA A 520 3.06 -5.73 -7.63
C ALA A 520 1.91 -4.93 -8.28
N ILE A 521 1.16 -4.21 -7.47
CA ILE A 521 0.02 -3.39 -7.88
C ILE A 521 0.41 -1.93 -8.05
N PHE A 522 1.21 -1.40 -7.12
CA PHE A 522 1.56 0.01 -7.03
C PHE A 522 2.98 0.31 -7.51
N THR A 523 3.73 -0.72 -7.90
CA THR A 523 5.11 -0.61 -8.38
C THR A 523 5.33 -1.46 -9.63
N SER A 524 6.47 -1.23 -10.27
CA SER A 524 6.90 -1.85 -11.53
C SER A 524 7.93 -2.98 -11.36
N LYS A 525 7.94 -3.70 -10.24
CA LYS A 525 8.81 -4.88 -10.02
C LYS A 525 8.57 -6.05 -10.99
N ASP A 526 7.87 -5.80 -12.10
CA ASP A 526 7.54 -6.77 -13.14
C ASP A 526 8.55 -6.85 -14.29
#